data_AF-A0A0S2S3F4-F1
#
_entry.id   AF-A0A0S2S3F4-F1
#
_cell.length_a   1.000
_cell.length_b   1.000
_cell.length_c   1.000
_cell.angle_alpha   90.00
_cell.angle_beta   90.00
_cell.angle_gamma   90.00
#
_symmetry.space_group_name_H-M   'P 1'
#
loop_
_entity.id
_entity.type
_entity.pdbx_description
1 polymer ?
#
loop_
_entity_poly.entity_id
_entity_poly.type
_entity_poly.pdbx_seq_one_letter_code
_entity_poly.pdbx_strand_id
1 'polypeptide(L)'
;MLSVYTDFIRIRFLTMLAYRVNYYTGILIYSMNIGVYYFTYKAIYGDAGSIGGFSAAQMTTYVAVSWMARAFYFNNLDREISTEIRDGSIAIQMIRPYNYVLVKVMQGLGEGMFRFLLFMIPGMAIAMLLFPVTLPKDPVAWISFLVMLFFSFLINTQINIITGLTAFFVENNEGMMRMKRVVVDLFSGLILPISLFPGWLATFAQWLPFQAITYLPGSVFTGRVKGVGIWNVLGIQIIWLVVLLVPMIIIWRLARRRLFVQGG
;
A
#
# COMPACT_ATOMS: atom_id res chain seq x y z
N MET A 1 23.08 14.64 8.25
CA MET A 1 22.66 13.30 7.76
C MET A 1 21.13 13.19 7.63
N LEU A 2 20.33 13.57 8.64
CA LEU A 2 18.86 13.57 8.50
C LEU A 2 18.33 14.49 7.37
N SER A 3 18.98 15.63 7.13
CA SER A 3 18.62 16.54 6.02
C SER A 3 18.61 15.85 4.66
N VAL A 4 19.56 14.95 4.42
CA VAL A 4 19.68 14.24 3.14
C VAL A 4 18.45 13.36 2.87
N TYR A 5 17.93 12.68 3.90
CA TYR A 5 16.75 11.83 3.76
C TYR A 5 15.48 12.65 3.51
N THR A 6 15.34 13.81 4.16
CA THR A 6 14.25 14.73 3.88
C THR A 6 14.34 15.33 2.48
N ASP A 7 15.55 15.56 1.98
CA ASP A 7 15.77 16.05 0.62
C ASP A 7 15.33 15.01 -0.42
N PHE A 8 15.56 13.71 -0.19
CA PHE A 8 15.04 12.67 -1.08
C PHE A 8 13.51 12.63 -1.16
N ILE A 9 12.82 12.83 -0.02
CA ILE A 9 11.36 12.98 0.00
C ILE A 9 10.96 14.17 -0.86
N ARG A 10 11.58 15.34 -0.63
CA ARG A 10 11.28 16.58 -1.33
C ARG A 10 11.53 16.47 -2.83
N ILE A 11 12.68 15.94 -3.23
CA ILE A 11 13.06 15.76 -4.64
C ILE A 11 12.02 14.87 -5.32
N ARG A 12 11.70 13.70 -4.74
CA ARG A 12 10.73 12.78 -5.35
C ARG A 12 9.34 13.40 -5.45
N PHE A 13 8.91 14.14 -4.42
CA PHE A 13 7.65 14.89 -4.46
C PHE A 13 7.62 15.91 -5.60
N LEU A 14 8.70 16.71 -5.75
CA LEU A 14 8.79 17.73 -6.80
C LEU A 14 8.87 17.10 -8.20
N THR A 15 9.57 15.98 -8.36
CA THR A 15 9.57 15.21 -9.62
C THR A 15 8.15 14.78 -9.98
N MET A 16 7.38 14.25 -9.03
CA MET A 16 5.99 13.87 -9.26
C MET A 16 5.11 15.08 -9.60
N LEU A 17 5.34 16.21 -8.95
CA LEU A 17 4.62 17.46 -9.20
C LEU A 17 4.86 18.02 -10.61
N ALA A 18 6.06 17.84 -11.16
CA ALA A 18 6.38 18.22 -12.53
C ALA A 18 5.55 17.42 -13.56
N TYR A 19 5.32 16.13 -13.31
CA TYR A 19 4.56 15.23 -14.19
C TYR A 19 3.14 14.95 -13.68
N ARG A 20 2.54 15.87 -12.92
CA ARG A 20 1.25 15.69 -12.23
C ARG A 20 0.09 15.27 -13.12
N VAL A 21 0.09 15.65 -14.39
CA VAL A 21 -0.98 15.31 -15.35
C VAL A 21 -1.09 13.80 -15.54
N ASN A 22 0.01 13.05 -15.42
CA ASN A 22 0.03 11.59 -15.52
C ASN A 22 -0.81 10.91 -14.42
N TYR A 23 -1.14 11.63 -13.34
CA TYR A 23 -1.86 11.09 -12.19
C TYR A 23 -3.37 11.37 -12.22
N TYR A 24 -3.83 12.37 -12.96
CA TYR A 24 -5.26 12.69 -13.04
C TYR A 24 -6.06 11.62 -13.79
N THR A 25 -5.47 10.96 -14.78
CA THR A 25 -6.06 9.78 -15.42
C THR A 25 -6.30 8.65 -14.41
N GLY A 26 -5.42 8.52 -13.42
CA GLY A 26 -5.58 7.52 -12.36
C GLY A 26 -6.75 7.84 -11.42
N ILE A 27 -7.07 9.11 -11.17
CA ILE A 27 -8.26 9.48 -10.37
C ILE A 27 -9.54 8.98 -11.05
N LEU A 28 -9.62 9.10 -12.38
CA LEU A 28 -10.73 8.57 -13.17
C LEU A 28 -10.79 7.04 -13.05
N ILE A 29 -9.66 6.35 -13.23
CA ILE A 29 -9.57 4.89 -13.12
C ILE A 29 -10.00 4.41 -11.73
N TYR A 30 -9.57 5.08 -10.66
CA TYR A 30 -9.91 4.68 -9.29
C TYR A 30 -11.38 4.96 -8.99
N SER A 31 -11.92 6.09 -9.43
CA SER A 31 -13.36 6.39 -9.33
C SER A 31 -14.21 5.37 -10.10
N MET A 32 -13.78 4.95 -11.29
CA MET A 32 -14.43 3.88 -12.05
C MET A 32 -14.41 2.55 -11.30
N ASN A 33 -13.27 2.17 -10.73
CA ASN A 33 -13.17 0.95 -9.91
C ASN A 33 -14.15 1.02 -8.73
N ILE A 34 -14.17 2.13 -7.98
CA ILE A 34 -15.13 2.33 -6.89
C ILE A 34 -16.57 2.15 -7.38
N GLY A 35 -16.91 2.71 -8.55
CA GLY A 35 -18.22 2.54 -9.17
C GLY A 35 -18.58 1.09 -9.49
N VAL A 36 -17.66 0.35 -10.12
CA VAL A 36 -17.85 -1.08 -10.42
C VAL A 36 -18.13 -1.86 -9.13
N TYR A 37 -17.33 -1.68 -8.09
CA TYR A 37 -17.54 -2.35 -6.80
C TYR A 37 -18.83 -1.89 -6.12
N TYR A 38 -19.15 -0.60 -6.14
CA TYR A 38 -20.39 -0.07 -5.57
C TYR A 38 -21.62 -0.71 -6.20
N PHE A 39 -21.71 -0.74 -7.53
CA PHE A 39 -22.85 -1.37 -8.21
C PHE A 39 -22.90 -2.88 -7.98
N THR A 40 -21.73 -3.53 -7.93
CA THR A 40 -21.63 -4.96 -7.60
C THR A 40 -22.18 -5.25 -6.20
N TYR A 41 -21.71 -4.52 -5.18
CA TYR A 41 -22.22 -4.72 -3.82
C TYR A 41 -23.67 -4.28 -3.67
N LYS A 42 -24.11 -3.22 -4.35
CA LYS A 42 -25.53 -2.84 -4.35
C LYS A 42 -26.41 -3.98 -4.86
N ALA A 43 -26.00 -4.69 -5.91
CA ALA A 43 -26.71 -5.86 -6.41
C ALA A 43 -26.64 -7.06 -5.46
N ILE A 44 -25.48 -7.30 -4.82
CA ILE A 44 -25.30 -8.40 -3.86
C ILE A 44 -26.13 -8.18 -2.59
N TYR A 45 -26.20 -6.94 -2.08
CA TYR A 45 -26.95 -6.64 -0.87
C TYR A 45 -28.46 -6.83 -1.09
N GLY A 46 -29.04 -6.38 -2.21
CA GLY A 46 -30.48 -6.51 -2.44
C GLY A 46 -31.28 -5.98 -1.23
N ASP A 47 -32.07 -6.87 -0.61
CA ASP A 47 -32.84 -6.59 0.61
C ASP A 47 -32.11 -6.99 1.92
N ALA A 48 -30.90 -7.55 1.85
CA ALA A 48 -30.13 -7.96 3.01
C ALA A 48 -29.58 -6.75 3.78
N GLY A 49 -29.83 -6.70 5.10
CA GLY A 49 -29.39 -5.58 5.94
C GLY A 49 -27.87 -5.51 6.19
N SER A 50 -27.18 -6.66 6.20
CA SER A 50 -25.72 -6.72 6.40
C SER A 50 -25.11 -7.98 5.80
N ILE A 51 -23.93 -7.85 5.17
CA ILE A 51 -23.17 -8.97 4.60
C ILE A 51 -21.73 -8.89 5.11
N GLY A 52 -21.18 -10.01 5.59
CA GLY A 52 -19.82 -10.06 6.13
C GLY A 52 -19.57 -9.09 7.29
N GLY A 53 -20.63 -8.67 8.00
CA GLY A 53 -20.60 -7.67 9.07
C GLY A 53 -20.40 -6.22 8.61
N PHE A 54 -20.69 -5.91 7.34
CA PHE A 54 -20.80 -4.54 6.84
C PHE A 54 -22.25 -4.25 6.48
N SER A 55 -22.76 -3.05 6.80
CA SER A 55 -23.96 -2.53 6.14
C SER A 55 -23.63 -2.07 4.71
N ALA A 56 -24.64 -1.89 3.85
CA ALA A 56 -24.42 -1.40 2.48
C ALA A 56 -23.69 -0.04 2.43
N ALA A 57 -24.02 0.87 3.36
CA ALA A 57 -23.34 2.17 3.49
C ALA A 57 -21.88 2.02 3.96
N GLN A 58 -21.64 1.13 4.93
CA GLN A 58 -20.27 0.85 5.38
C GLN A 58 -19.45 0.19 4.29
N MET A 59 -20.02 -0.72 3.50
CA MET A 59 -19.34 -1.36 2.38
C MET A 59 -18.96 -0.34 1.30
N THR A 60 -19.86 0.58 0.97
CA THR A 60 -19.59 1.65 -0.01
C THR A 60 -18.43 2.54 0.45
N THR A 61 -18.44 2.91 1.74
CA THR A 61 -17.35 3.67 2.35
C THR A 61 -16.05 2.86 2.39
N TYR A 62 -16.11 1.58 2.74
CA TYR A 62 -14.96 0.67 2.77
C TYR A 62 -14.27 0.62 1.41
N VAL A 63 -15.04 0.40 0.34
CA VAL A 63 -14.54 0.32 -1.04
C VAL A 63 -13.89 1.64 -1.45
N ALA A 64 -14.58 2.76 -1.25
CA ALA A 64 -14.08 4.09 -1.62
C ALA A 64 -12.75 4.39 -0.93
N VAL A 65 -12.69 4.18 0.38
CA VAL A 65 -11.50 4.44 1.20
C VAL A 65 -10.38 3.47 0.88
N SER A 66 -10.68 2.19 0.64
CA SER A 66 -9.67 1.18 0.28
C SER A 66 -8.98 1.51 -1.03
N TRP A 67 -9.75 1.85 -2.06
CA TRP A 67 -9.20 2.29 -3.34
C TRP A 67 -8.43 3.60 -3.22
N MET A 68 -8.95 4.59 -2.51
CA MET A 68 -8.26 5.88 -2.36
C MET A 68 -7.00 5.75 -1.50
N ALA A 69 -7.01 4.95 -0.43
CA ALA A 69 -5.84 4.63 0.39
C ALA A 69 -4.74 3.95 -0.44
N ARG A 70 -5.11 3.12 -1.43
CA ARG A 70 -4.15 2.51 -2.36
C ARG A 70 -3.31 3.54 -3.08
N ALA A 71 -3.86 4.71 -3.43
CA ALA A 71 -3.07 5.76 -4.06
C ALA A 71 -1.87 6.18 -3.20
N PHE A 72 -2.01 6.20 -1.87
CA PHE A 72 -0.94 6.55 -0.95
C PHE A 72 0.09 5.44 -0.77
N TYR A 73 -0.35 4.22 -0.42
CA TYR A 73 0.60 3.15 -0.08
C TYR A 73 1.26 2.52 -1.31
N PHE A 74 0.62 2.60 -2.49
CA PHE A 74 1.13 2.00 -3.72
C PHE A 74 2.38 2.74 -4.20
N ASN A 75 3.44 1.97 -4.42
CA ASN A 75 4.68 2.41 -5.06
C ASN A 75 5.24 1.29 -5.95
N ASN A 76 6.11 1.65 -6.89
CA ASN A 76 6.76 0.71 -7.82
C ASN A 76 8.24 0.46 -7.47
N LEU A 77 8.59 0.53 -6.18
CA LEU A 77 9.99 0.38 -5.74
C LEU A 77 10.57 -0.99 -6.08
N ASP A 78 9.75 -2.04 -6.13
CA ASP A 78 10.14 -3.37 -6.59
C ASP A 78 10.72 -3.34 -8.01
N ARG A 79 10.03 -2.65 -8.92
CA ARG A 79 10.46 -2.47 -10.31
C ARG A 79 11.68 -1.56 -10.41
N GLU A 80 11.70 -0.44 -9.69
CA GLU A 80 12.84 0.47 -9.71
C GLU A 80 14.12 -0.22 -9.23
N ILE A 81 14.04 -0.93 -8.10
CA ILE A 81 15.18 -1.68 -7.56
C ILE A 81 15.60 -2.79 -8.54
N SER A 82 14.65 -3.53 -9.10
CA SER A 82 14.96 -4.57 -10.09
C SER A 82 15.67 -4.01 -11.33
N THR A 83 15.24 -2.85 -11.83
CA THR A 83 15.87 -2.22 -13.00
C THR A 83 17.28 -1.79 -12.65
N GLU A 84 17.49 -1.13 -11.50
CA GLU A 84 18.81 -0.67 -11.05
C GLU A 84 19.81 -1.81 -10.84
N ILE A 85 19.32 -2.99 -10.44
CA ILE A 85 20.15 -4.21 -10.33
C ILE A 85 20.51 -4.73 -11.72
N ARG A 86 19.53 -4.79 -12.63
CA ARG A 86 19.70 -5.36 -13.97
C ARG A 86 20.58 -4.51 -14.88
N ASP A 87 20.50 -3.19 -14.77
CA ASP A 87 21.31 -2.24 -15.54
C ASP A 87 22.64 -1.89 -14.87
N GLY A 88 22.91 -2.42 -13.67
CA GLY A 88 24.14 -2.21 -12.91
C GLY A 88 24.26 -0.84 -12.22
N SER A 89 23.29 0.06 -12.40
CA SER A 89 23.32 1.40 -11.77
C SER A 89 23.26 1.35 -10.25
N ILE A 90 22.82 0.22 -9.66
CA ILE A 90 22.88 0.00 -8.22
C ILE A 90 24.30 0.06 -7.64
N ALA A 91 25.33 -0.25 -8.42
CA ALA A 91 26.73 -0.15 -7.99
C ALA A 91 27.08 1.30 -7.57
N ILE A 92 26.64 2.28 -8.37
CA ILE A 92 26.82 3.71 -8.09
C ILE A 92 26.07 4.10 -6.82
N GLN A 93 24.87 3.56 -6.62
CA GLN A 93 24.07 3.84 -5.42
C GLN A 93 24.73 3.30 -4.15
N MET A 94 25.45 2.17 -4.25
CA MET A 94 26.08 1.52 -3.10
C MET A 94 27.43 2.13 -2.69
N ILE A 95 28.09 2.89 -3.57
CA ILE A 95 29.31 3.64 -3.25
C ILE A 95 28.98 4.91 -2.43
N ARG A 96 27.75 5.40 -2.51
CA ARG A 96 27.34 6.63 -1.83
C ARG A 96 27.24 6.42 -0.31
N PRO A 97 27.57 7.44 0.51
CA PRO A 97 27.64 7.32 1.97
C PRO A 97 26.25 7.39 2.63
N TYR A 98 25.27 6.66 2.10
CA TYR A 98 23.93 6.54 2.66
C TYR A 98 23.38 5.12 2.53
N ASN A 99 22.35 4.81 3.31
CA ASN A 99 21.68 3.51 3.21
C ASN A 99 20.69 3.52 2.03
N TYR A 100 20.99 2.74 0.99
CA TYR A 100 20.16 2.59 -0.20
C TYR A 100 18.69 2.23 0.10
N VAL A 101 18.46 1.24 0.97
CA VAL A 101 17.10 0.79 1.34
C VAL A 101 16.33 1.94 1.98
N LEU A 102 16.98 2.70 2.87
CA LEU A 102 16.35 3.83 3.53
C LEU A 102 16.03 4.95 2.53
N VAL A 103 16.92 5.22 1.57
CA VAL A 103 16.66 6.18 0.48
C VAL A 103 15.44 5.74 -0.35
N LYS A 104 15.31 4.45 -0.68
CA LYS A 104 14.13 3.94 -1.39
C LYS A 104 12.84 4.13 -0.59
N VAL A 105 12.86 3.90 0.72
CA VAL A 105 11.71 4.19 1.60
C VAL A 105 11.36 5.68 1.58
N MET A 106 12.35 6.57 1.67
CA MET A 106 12.13 8.03 1.63
C MET A 106 11.59 8.50 0.28
N GLN A 107 12.11 7.97 -0.83
CA GLN A 107 11.55 8.23 -2.17
C GLN A 107 10.11 7.74 -2.25
N GLY A 108 9.83 6.51 -1.82
CA GLY A 108 8.46 5.98 -1.72
C GLY A 108 7.54 6.91 -0.91
N LEU A 109 8.03 7.48 0.18
CA LEU A 109 7.26 8.39 1.02
C LEU A 109 6.99 9.72 0.31
N GLY A 110 7.97 10.29 -0.41
CA GLY A 110 7.77 11.50 -1.22
C GLY A 110 6.73 11.30 -2.33
N GLU A 111 6.76 10.15 -3.00
CA GLU A 111 5.72 9.77 -3.96
C GLU A 111 4.36 9.57 -3.28
N GLY A 112 4.34 8.86 -2.14
CA GLY A 112 3.14 8.66 -1.34
C GLY A 112 2.51 9.98 -0.92
N MET A 113 3.27 10.92 -0.36
CA MET A 113 2.81 12.25 0.04
C MET A 113 2.24 13.05 -1.14
N PHE A 114 2.87 12.97 -2.31
CA PHE A 114 2.33 13.59 -3.52
C PHE A 114 0.97 13.01 -3.88
N ARG A 115 0.86 11.67 -3.92
CA ARG A 115 -0.38 10.99 -4.23
C ARG A 115 -1.43 11.19 -3.14
N PHE A 116 -1.07 11.30 -1.87
CA PHE A 116 -2.00 11.64 -0.80
C PHE A 116 -2.67 12.99 -1.07
N LEU A 117 -1.88 14.03 -1.33
CA LEU A 117 -2.38 15.39 -1.48
C LEU A 117 -3.09 15.62 -2.81
N LEU A 118 -2.51 15.15 -3.93
CA LEU A 118 -2.99 15.50 -5.27
C LEU A 118 -3.81 14.39 -5.95
N PHE A 119 -3.86 13.19 -5.39
CA PHE A 119 -4.64 12.08 -5.94
C PHE A 119 -5.72 11.59 -4.97
N MET A 120 -5.33 11.20 -3.76
CA MET A 120 -6.24 10.58 -2.78
C MET A 120 -7.29 11.58 -2.30
N ILE A 121 -6.89 12.79 -1.89
CA ILE A 121 -7.83 13.82 -1.41
C ILE A 121 -8.81 14.26 -2.54
N PRO A 122 -8.34 14.68 -3.74
CA PRO A 122 -9.25 15.08 -4.82
C PRO A 122 -10.08 13.90 -5.35
N GLY A 123 -9.48 12.71 -5.45
CA GLY A 123 -10.18 11.50 -5.88
C GLY A 123 -11.26 11.05 -4.91
N MET A 124 -11.02 11.17 -3.60
CA MET A 124 -12.03 10.91 -2.58
C MET A 124 -13.17 11.94 -2.66
N ALA A 125 -12.86 13.22 -2.89
CA ALA A 125 -13.89 14.24 -3.10
C ALA A 125 -14.79 13.90 -4.31
N ILE A 126 -14.19 13.49 -5.43
CA ILE A 126 -14.95 13.03 -6.60
C ILE A 126 -15.78 11.78 -6.28
N ALA A 127 -15.22 10.80 -5.58
CA ALA A 127 -15.96 9.60 -5.19
C ALA A 127 -17.17 9.91 -4.29
N MET A 128 -17.06 10.88 -3.38
CA MET A 128 -18.18 11.33 -2.54
C MET A 128 -19.27 12.07 -3.31
N LEU A 129 -18.95 12.70 -4.43
CA LEU A 129 -19.95 13.32 -5.32
C LEU A 129 -20.72 12.26 -6.14
N LEU A 130 -20.04 11.17 -6.50
CA LEU A 130 -20.60 10.12 -7.36
C LEU A 130 -21.33 9.02 -6.58
N PHE A 131 -20.92 8.74 -5.35
CA PHE A 131 -21.38 7.60 -4.56
C PHE A 131 -21.75 7.99 -3.13
N PRO A 132 -22.72 7.31 -2.49
CA PRO A 132 -23.18 7.61 -1.13
C PRO A 132 -22.18 7.15 -0.07
N VAL A 133 -21.02 7.81 -0.01
CA VAL A 133 -19.95 7.53 0.96
C VAL A 133 -20.23 8.24 2.28
N THR A 134 -20.27 7.49 3.38
CA THR A 134 -20.53 8.01 4.72
C THR A 134 -19.25 8.07 5.53
N LEU A 135 -18.66 9.26 5.67
CA LEU A 135 -17.44 9.45 6.45
C LEU A 135 -17.70 9.37 7.97
N PRO A 136 -16.73 8.89 8.76
CA PRO A 136 -16.82 8.92 10.21
C PRO A 136 -16.91 10.35 10.75
N LYS A 137 -17.80 10.54 11.73
CA LYS A 137 -17.88 11.79 12.51
C LYS A 137 -16.87 11.83 13.66
N ASP A 138 -16.37 10.67 14.09
CA ASP A 138 -15.46 10.54 15.21
C ASP A 138 -14.02 10.89 14.80
N PRO A 139 -13.38 11.91 15.41
CA PRO A 139 -11.99 12.25 15.15
C PRO A 139 -11.01 11.10 15.42
N VAL A 140 -11.33 10.21 16.37
CA VAL A 140 -10.48 9.06 16.70
C VAL A 140 -10.37 8.12 15.50
N ALA A 141 -11.45 7.92 14.73
CA ALA A 141 -11.43 7.10 13.53
C ALA A 141 -10.50 7.67 12.45
N TRP A 142 -10.47 8.99 12.29
CA TRP A 142 -9.58 9.67 11.35
C TRP A 142 -8.11 9.59 11.74
N ILE A 143 -7.79 9.89 13.00
CA ILE A 143 -6.41 9.82 13.50
C ILE A 143 -5.90 8.39 13.41
N SER A 144 -6.71 7.42 13.87
CA SER A 144 -6.37 6.00 13.80
C SER A 144 -6.15 5.56 12.34
N PHE A 145 -7.04 5.95 11.43
CA PHE A 145 -6.89 5.64 10.01
C PHE A 145 -5.62 6.24 9.40
N LEU A 146 -5.27 7.49 9.69
CA LEU A 146 -4.06 8.12 9.15
C LEU A 146 -2.78 7.43 9.68
N VAL A 147 -2.75 7.07 10.96
CA VAL A 147 -1.65 6.29 11.55
C VAL A 147 -1.56 4.93 10.86
N MET A 148 -2.68 4.21 10.76
CA MET A 148 -2.71 2.89 10.14
C MET A 148 -2.38 2.94 8.64
N LEU A 149 -2.76 4.01 7.94
CA LEU A 149 -2.44 4.25 6.53
C LEU A 149 -0.93 4.44 6.35
N PHE A 150 -0.26 5.11 7.29
CA PHE A 150 1.20 5.19 7.30
C PHE A 150 1.85 3.83 7.50
N PHE A 151 1.35 3.00 8.42
CA PHE A 151 1.81 1.61 8.56
C PHE A 151 1.54 0.78 7.30
N SER A 152 0.39 0.95 6.64
CA SER A 152 0.09 0.32 5.35
C SER A 152 1.14 0.65 4.28
N PHE A 153 1.54 1.93 4.21
CA PHE A 153 2.61 2.37 3.33
C PHE A 153 3.94 1.68 3.66
N LEU A 154 4.33 1.60 4.94
CA LEU A 154 5.58 0.96 5.34
C LEU A 154 5.58 -0.54 5.02
N ILE A 155 4.51 -1.25 5.36
CA ILE A 155 4.36 -2.70 5.10
C ILE A 155 4.39 -2.98 3.59
N ASN A 156 3.62 -2.24 2.80
CA ASN A 156 3.62 -2.39 1.35
C ASN A 156 5.00 -2.07 0.75
N THR A 157 5.67 -1.06 1.27
CA THR A 157 7.04 -0.68 0.85
C THR A 157 8.05 -1.77 1.19
N GLN A 158 7.98 -2.39 2.37
CA GLN A 158 8.85 -3.52 2.73
C GLN A 158 8.65 -4.70 1.78
N ILE A 159 7.40 -5.07 1.49
CA ILE A 159 7.08 -6.15 0.55
C ILE A 159 7.65 -5.83 -0.85
N ASN A 160 7.50 -4.59 -1.32
CA ASN A 160 8.05 -4.14 -2.59
C ASN A 160 9.59 -4.19 -2.60
N ILE A 161 10.25 -3.69 -1.56
CA ILE A 161 11.72 -3.72 -1.46
C ILE A 161 12.23 -5.16 -1.43
N ILE A 162 11.63 -6.03 -0.60
CA ILE A 162 11.98 -7.46 -0.54
C ILE A 162 11.86 -8.08 -1.94
N THR A 163 10.76 -7.79 -2.65
CA THR A 163 10.53 -8.31 -4.01
C THR A 163 11.53 -7.77 -5.02
N GLY A 164 11.89 -6.49 -4.94
CA GLY A 164 12.89 -5.89 -5.83
C GLY A 164 14.29 -6.45 -5.61
N LEU A 165 14.68 -6.64 -4.34
CA LEU A 165 15.99 -7.17 -3.97
C LEU A 165 16.22 -8.62 -4.42
N THR A 166 15.17 -9.39 -4.74
CA THR A 166 15.38 -10.74 -5.29
C THR A 166 16.02 -10.75 -6.67
N ALA A 167 16.04 -9.62 -7.39
CA ALA A 167 16.78 -9.49 -8.65
C ALA A 167 18.30 -9.69 -8.48
N PHE A 168 18.84 -9.60 -7.27
CA PHE A 168 20.24 -9.99 -7.00
C PHE A 168 20.49 -11.50 -7.10
N PHE A 169 19.44 -12.31 -7.04
CA PHE A 169 19.53 -13.78 -6.97
C PHE A 169 18.91 -14.47 -8.19
N VAL A 170 18.08 -13.75 -8.95
CA VAL A 170 17.35 -14.26 -10.11
C VAL A 170 17.51 -13.28 -11.27
N GLU A 171 17.83 -13.81 -12.45
CA GLU A 171 18.07 -13.02 -13.66
C GLU A 171 16.85 -12.16 -14.07
N ASN A 172 15.64 -12.72 -13.93
CA ASN A 172 14.40 -11.99 -14.17
C ASN A 172 13.36 -12.27 -13.06
N ASN A 173 13.08 -11.27 -12.22
CA ASN A 173 12.07 -11.34 -11.16
C ASN A 173 10.69 -10.78 -11.57
N GLU A 174 10.44 -10.52 -12.86
CA GLU A 174 9.19 -9.90 -13.31
C GLU A 174 7.95 -10.75 -13.00
N GLY A 175 8.05 -12.07 -13.18
CA GLY A 175 7.00 -13.00 -12.77
C GLY A 175 6.67 -12.91 -11.28
N MET A 176 7.70 -12.76 -10.44
CA MET A 176 7.55 -12.60 -8.99
C MET A 176 6.86 -11.28 -8.63
N MET A 177 7.22 -10.17 -9.30
CA MET A 177 6.55 -8.89 -9.11
C MET A 177 5.06 -8.94 -9.49
N ARG A 178 4.74 -9.60 -10.61
CA ARG A 178 3.34 -9.78 -11.07
C ARG A 178 2.55 -10.66 -10.09
N MET A 179 3.11 -11.81 -9.69
CA MET A 179 2.49 -12.71 -8.70
C MET A 179 2.23 -11.98 -7.37
N LYS A 180 3.24 -11.29 -6.84
CA LYS A 180 3.10 -10.49 -5.62
C LYS A 180 2.00 -9.45 -5.73
N ARG A 181 1.86 -8.77 -6.87
CA ARG A 181 0.79 -7.78 -7.08
C ARG A 181 -0.60 -8.40 -6.96
N VAL A 182 -0.81 -9.55 -7.60
CA VAL A 182 -2.09 -10.28 -7.52
C VAL A 182 -2.38 -10.73 -6.10
N VAL A 183 -1.37 -11.28 -5.41
CA VAL A 183 -1.50 -11.74 -4.02
C VAL A 183 -1.85 -10.57 -3.09
N VAL A 184 -1.14 -9.44 -3.19
CA VAL A 184 -1.44 -8.24 -2.39
C VAL A 184 -2.84 -7.73 -2.68
N ASP A 185 -3.22 -7.58 -3.95
CA ASP A 185 -4.53 -7.02 -4.32
C ASP A 185 -5.70 -7.92 -3.84
N LEU A 186 -5.52 -9.25 -3.87
CA LEU A 186 -6.51 -10.21 -3.41
C LEU A 186 -6.59 -10.28 -1.88
N PHE A 187 -5.46 -10.52 -1.20
CA PHE A 187 -5.43 -10.81 0.24
C PHE A 187 -5.37 -9.56 1.12
N SER A 188 -5.20 -8.36 0.55
CA SER A 188 -5.25 -7.11 1.33
C SER A 188 -6.65 -6.68 1.73
N GLY A 189 -7.68 -7.29 1.13
CA GLY A 189 -9.07 -6.86 1.29
C GLY A 189 -9.48 -5.75 0.32
N LEU A 190 -8.62 -5.34 -0.62
CA LEU A 190 -8.92 -4.28 -1.59
C LEU A 190 -10.03 -4.69 -2.58
N ILE A 191 -9.90 -5.88 -3.19
CA ILE A 191 -10.88 -6.41 -4.16
C ILE A 191 -12.13 -6.90 -3.42
N LEU A 192 -11.93 -7.72 -2.39
CA LEU A 192 -13.00 -8.35 -1.62
C LEU A 192 -12.61 -8.29 -0.14
N PRO A 193 -13.41 -7.65 0.74
CA PRO A 193 -13.14 -7.63 2.17
C PRO A 193 -12.91 -9.06 2.70
N ILE A 194 -11.92 -9.21 3.57
CA ILE A 194 -11.52 -10.53 4.10
C ILE A 194 -12.67 -11.21 4.86
N SER A 195 -13.60 -10.44 5.42
CA SER A 195 -14.80 -10.98 6.08
C SER A 195 -15.80 -11.65 5.14
N LEU A 196 -15.63 -11.54 3.81
CA LEU A 196 -16.42 -12.23 2.80
C LEU A 196 -15.73 -13.48 2.27
N PHE A 197 -14.51 -13.79 2.71
CA PHE A 197 -13.82 -15.02 2.31
C PHE A 197 -14.47 -16.24 2.99
N PRO A 198 -14.45 -17.41 2.34
CA PRO A 198 -14.86 -18.66 2.99
C PRO A 198 -13.94 -18.97 4.17
N GLY A 199 -14.47 -19.61 5.21
CA GLY A 199 -13.84 -19.71 6.54
C GLY A 199 -12.35 -20.04 6.53
N TRP A 200 -11.93 -21.10 5.85
CA TRP A 200 -10.52 -21.50 5.78
C TRP A 200 -9.62 -20.45 5.10
N LEU A 201 -10.13 -19.78 4.06
CA LEU A 201 -9.39 -18.76 3.31
C LEU A 201 -9.32 -17.45 4.10
N ALA A 202 -10.38 -17.11 4.84
CA ALA A 202 -10.40 -15.97 5.76
C ALA A 202 -9.34 -16.15 6.86
N THR A 203 -9.29 -17.33 7.48
CA THR A 203 -8.26 -17.66 8.49
C THR A 203 -6.87 -17.58 7.88
N PHE A 204 -6.64 -18.17 6.70
CA PHE A 204 -5.35 -18.09 6.02
C PHE A 204 -4.94 -16.64 5.72
N ALA A 205 -5.86 -15.81 5.20
CA ALA A 205 -5.61 -14.41 4.91
C ALA A 205 -5.25 -13.59 6.17
N GLN A 206 -5.83 -13.94 7.32
CA GLN A 206 -5.54 -13.31 8.62
C GLN A 206 -4.15 -13.70 9.18
N TRP A 207 -3.52 -14.75 8.67
CA TRP A 207 -2.16 -15.13 9.03
C TRP A 207 -1.10 -14.51 8.11
N LEU A 208 -1.51 -13.72 7.12
CA LEU A 208 -0.65 -13.05 6.16
C LEU A 208 -0.51 -11.55 6.48
N PRO A 209 0.56 -10.89 6.00
CA PRO A 209 0.75 -9.45 6.21
C PRO A 209 -0.25 -8.59 5.43
N PHE A 210 -0.89 -9.14 4.39
CA PHE A 210 -1.62 -8.34 3.41
C PHE A 210 -2.82 -7.62 4.00
N GLN A 211 -3.54 -8.23 4.95
CA GLN A 211 -4.68 -7.59 5.62
C GLN A 211 -4.30 -6.25 6.29
N ALA A 212 -3.04 -6.14 6.73
CA ALA A 212 -2.51 -4.95 7.39
C ALA A 212 -2.40 -3.75 6.44
N ILE A 213 -2.47 -3.96 5.12
CA ILE A 213 -2.33 -2.91 4.12
C ILE A 213 -3.65 -2.17 3.89
N THR A 214 -4.80 -2.87 3.82
CA THR A 214 -6.07 -2.24 3.43
C THR A 214 -7.25 -2.65 4.31
N TYR A 215 -7.42 -3.95 4.60
CA TYR A 215 -8.56 -4.44 5.37
C TYR A 215 -8.65 -3.86 6.78
N LEU A 216 -7.54 -3.88 7.53
CA LEU A 216 -7.51 -3.36 8.91
C LEU A 216 -7.80 -1.84 8.98
N PRO A 217 -7.09 -0.95 8.24
CA PRO A 217 -7.39 0.48 8.27
C PRO A 217 -8.81 0.78 7.76
N GLY A 218 -9.27 0.10 6.70
CA GLY A 218 -10.63 0.27 6.19
C GLY A 218 -11.70 -0.15 7.19
N SER A 219 -11.44 -1.18 8.00
CA SER A 219 -12.36 -1.65 9.05
C SER A 219 -12.46 -0.67 10.22
N VAL A 220 -11.35 -0.04 10.62
CA VAL A 220 -11.37 1.04 11.62
C VAL A 220 -12.09 2.26 11.07
N PHE A 221 -11.77 2.67 9.83
CA PHE A 221 -12.36 3.84 9.22
C PHE A 221 -13.87 3.69 9.00
N THR A 222 -14.38 2.51 8.69
CA THR A 222 -15.84 2.29 8.55
C THR A 222 -16.58 2.13 9.87
N GLY A 223 -15.87 2.21 11.00
CA GLY A 223 -16.44 2.02 12.33
C GLY A 223 -16.82 0.57 12.62
N ARG A 224 -16.33 -0.40 11.85
CA ARG A 224 -16.48 -1.83 12.17
C ARG A 224 -15.65 -2.20 13.40
N VAL A 225 -14.45 -1.65 13.50
CA VAL A 225 -13.57 -1.79 14.66
C VAL A 225 -13.54 -0.46 15.41
N LYS A 226 -13.88 -0.47 16.70
CA LYS A 226 -13.97 0.72 17.56
C LYS A 226 -13.34 0.45 18.94
N GLY A 227 -13.04 1.53 19.67
CA GLY A 227 -12.54 1.47 21.04
C GLY A 227 -11.24 0.66 21.14
N VAL A 228 -11.16 -0.25 22.12
CA VAL A 228 -9.98 -1.09 22.37
C VAL A 228 -9.58 -1.93 21.16
N GLY A 229 -10.54 -2.30 20.30
CA GLY A 229 -10.27 -3.08 19.09
C GLY A 229 -9.31 -2.40 18.11
N ILE A 230 -9.24 -1.05 18.12
CA ILE A 230 -8.30 -0.28 17.28
C ILE A 230 -6.86 -0.61 17.64
N TRP A 231 -6.54 -0.70 18.93
CA TRP A 231 -5.20 -1.04 19.41
C TRP A 231 -4.79 -2.46 19.03
N ASN A 232 -5.75 -3.40 19.04
CA ASN A 232 -5.49 -4.78 18.62
C ASN A 232 -5.08 -4.86 17.15
N VAL A 233 -5.84 -4.21 16.26
CA VAL A 233 -5.53 -4.23 14.82
C VAL A 233 -4.28 -3.41 14.47
N LEU A 234 -4.02 -2.31 15.19
CA LEU A 234 -2.76 -1.57 15.07
C LEU A 234 -1.57 -2.41 15.54
N GLY A 235 -1.73 -3.20 16.61
CA GLY A 235 -0.74 -4.17 17.07
C GLY A 235 -0.37 -5.19 15.99
N ILE A 236 -1.35 -5.68 15.23
CA ILE A 236 -1.11 -6.57 14.07
C ILE A 236 -0.26 -5.86 13.01
N GLN A 237 -0.54 -4.60 12.68
CA GLN A 237 0.30 -3.84 11.73
C GLN A 237 1.75 -3.68 12.25
N ILE A 238 1.93 -3.37 13.53
CA ILE A 238 3.25 -3.21 14.15
C ILE A 238 4.02 -4.54 14.14
N ILE A 239 3.36 -5.65 14.47
CA ILE A 239 3.97 -6.99 14.40
C ILE A 239 4.46 -7.27 12.98
N TRP A 240 3.62 -7.07 11.97
CA TRP A 240 4.02 -7.31 10.58
C TRP A 240 5.11 -6.36 10.09
N LEU A 241 5.07 -5.09 10.50
CA LEU A 241 6.14 -4.15 10.23
C LEU A 241 7.48 -4.69 10.74
N VAL A 242 7.55 -5.18 11.98
CA VAL A 242 8.78 -5.73 12.58
C VAL A 242 9.18 -7.06 11.92
N VAL A 243 8.22 -7.96 11.71
CA VAL A 243 8.47 -9.28 11.09
C VAL A 243 9.04 -9.12 9.68
N LEU A 244 8.54 -8.18 8.88
CA LEU A 244 9.02 -7.91 7.53
C LEU A 244 10.37 -7.17 7.49
N LEU A 245 10.78 -6.47 8.55
CA LEU A 245 12.14 -5.90 8.64
C LEU A 245 13.20 -7.00 8.60
N VAL A 246 12.94 -8.15 9.23
CA VAL A 246 13.90 -9.25 9.33
C VAL A 246 14.34 -9.77 7.95
N PRO A 247 13.44 -10.28 7.07
CA PRO A 247 13.83 -10.74 5.74
C PRO A 247 14.39 -9.60 4.89
N MET A 248 13.86 -8.37 5.00
CA MET A 248 14.39 -7.22 4.25
C MET A 248 15.87 -6.95 4.58
N ILE A 249 16.23 -6.94 5.86
CA ILE A 249 17.62 -6.73 6.32
C ILE A 249 18.51 -7.91 5.93
N ILE A 250 18.03 -9.15 6.07
CA ILE A 250 18.79 -10.36 5.71
C ILE A 250 19.09 -10.36 4.21
N ILE A 251 18.07 -10.20 3.37
CA ILE A 251 18.22 -10.20 1.91
C ILE A 251 19.14 -9.06 1.48
N TRP A 252 18.98 -7.86 2.05
CA TRP A 252 19.88 -6.74 1.76
C TRP A 252 21.33 -7.03 2.13
N ARG A 253 21.59 -7.64 3.30
CA ARG A 253 22.96 -8.02 3.71
C ARG A 253 23.57 -9.06 2.76
N LEU A 254 22.78 -10.03 2.31
CA LEU A 254 23.22 -11.05 1.36
C LEU A 254 23.48 -10.45 -0.03
N ALA A 255 22.61 -9.56 -0.50
CA ALA A 255 22.74 -8.86 -1.77
C ALA A 255 24.06 -8.07 -1.86
N ARG A 256 24.45 -7.36 -0.78
CA ARG A 256 25.71 -6.61 -0.75
C ARG A 256 26.96 -7.47 -0.93
N ARG A 257 26.91 -8.77 -0.63
CA ARG A 257 28.03 -9.70 -0.82
C ARG A 257 28.11 -10.27 -2.23
N ARG A 258 26.98 -10.26 -2.97
CA ARG A 258 26.87 -10.81 -4.33
C ARG A 258 27.09 -9.78 -5.43
N LEU A 259 27.41 -8.54 -5.08
CA LEU A 259 27.66 -7.48 -6.05
C LEU A 259 29.03 -7.72 -6.71
N PHE A 260 29.07 -8.67 -7.64
CA PHE A 260 30.11 -8.77 -8.63
C PHE A 260 29.82 -7.70 -9.67
N VAL A 261 30.73 -6.74 -9.80
CA VAL A 261 30.70 -5.75 -10.86
C VAL A 261 30.81 -6.51 -12.18
N GLN A 262 29.70 -6.78 -12.85
CA GLN A 262 29.62 -7.42 -14.17
C GLN A 262 29.97 -6.40 -15.28
N GLY A 263 31.01 -5.59 -15.05
CA GLY A 263 31.40 -4.54 -15.97
C GLY A 263 32.75 -3.95 -15.63
N GLY A 264 33.81 -4.58 -16.16
CA GLY A 264 35.15 -3.99 -16.35
C GLY A 264 35.93 -3.70 -15.08
#